data_AF-A0A925BLS2-F1
#
_entry.id   AF-A0A925BLS2-F1
#
_cell.length_a   1.000
_cell.length_b   1.000
_cell.length_c   1.000
_cell.angle_alpha   90.00
_cell.angle_beta   90.00
_cell.angle_gamma   90.00
#
_symmetry.space_group_name_H-M   'P 1'
#
loop_
_entity.id
_entity.type
_entity.pdbx_description
1 polymer ?
#
loop_
_entity_poly.entity_id
_entity_poly.type
_entity_poly.pdbx_seq_one_letter_code
_entity_poly.pdbx_strand_id
1 'polypeptide(L)'
;MLTIAQQLLPNNTLSYLAFRIACLDTLERIVLARQFGPEAAEGFGYLTEVPFLRAVPPQVQLDLLSETWQKHSHRERLDADLVDESVLFAVCETAARVAEQEPQQFAGWAKFGPRRLTLPSQGGIPDKLRQVHLSLPNEGDFLLISQFEDLSPFESLSLKAEFGLEPSKCEAMFEALGRWHVSPGFAGRLSGLLTDREIAQAVMVVQSTVGIRLPSYPQA
;
A
#
# COMPACT_ATOMS: atom_id res chain seq x y z
N MET A 1 4.54 7.25 15.09
CA MET A 1 5.31 6.01 15.26
C MET A 1 4.28 4.90 15.26
N LEU A 2 4.20 4.16 14.16
CA LEU A 2 3.21 3.09 13.99
C LEU A 2 3.59 1.88 14.85
N THR A 3 2.61 1.32 15.55
CA THR A 3 2.76 0.15 16.44
C THR A 3 1.93 -1.01 15.91
N ILE A 4 2.57 -2.15 15.61
CA ILE A 4 1.90 -3.41 15.24
C ILE A 4 1.90 -4.32 16.47
N ALA A 5 0.72 -4.68 16.99
CA ALA A 5 0.54 -5.54 18.17
C ALA A 5 1.59 -5.33 19.27
N GLN A 6 1.81 -4.06 19.66
CA GLN A 6 2.75 -3.56 20.70
C GLN A 6 4.22 -3.33 20.28
N GLN A 7 4.62 -3.72 19.07
CA GLN A 7 5.97 -3.45 18.56
C GLN A 7 6.00 -2.27 17.60
N LEU A 8 6.97 -1.37 17.77
CA LEU A 8 7.14 -0.24 16.86
C LEU A 8 7.68 -0.72 15.50
N LEU A 9 7.04 -0.28 14.41
CA LEU A 9 7.61 -0.39 13.07
C LEU A 9 8.96 0.35 13.05
N PRO A 10 10.07 -0.32 12.71
CA PRO A 10 11.39 0.30 12.72
C PRO A 10 11.46 1.50 11.76
N ASN A 11 11.90 2.66 12.22
CA ASN A 11 12.17 3.82 11.36
C ASN A 11 13.61 3.76 10.82
N ASN A 12 13.85 2.86 9.87
CA ASN A 12 15.15 2.61 9.27
C ASN A 12 15.11 2.76 7.74
N THR A 13 16.26 2.53 7.10
CA THR A 13 16.40 2.59 5.64
C THR A 13 15.47 1.62 4.91
N LEU A 14 15.24 0.41 5.44
CA LEU A 14 14.43 -0.62 4.78
C LEU A 14 12.96 -0.26 4.79
N SER A 15 12.42 0.22 5.93
CA SER A 15 11.03 0.69 6.00
C SER A 15 10.81 1.85 5.05
N TYR A 16 11.70 2.85 5.04
CA TYR A 16 11.60 3.97 4.10
C TYR A 16 11.66 3.49 2.63
N LEU A 17 12.57 2.57 2.30
CA LEU A 17 12.66 2.01 0.94
C LEU A 17 11.39 1.25 0.55
N ALA A 18 10.83 0.44 1.44
CA ALA A 18 9.61 -0.30 1.16
C ALA A 18 8.46 0.62 0.73
N PHE A 19 8.15 1.63 1.56
CA PHE A 19 7.13 2.63 1.25
C PHE A 19 7.44 3.41 -0.04
N ARG A 20 8.70 3.82 -0.22
CA ARG A 20 9.08 4.67 -1.37
C ARG A 20 8.99 3.90 -2.68
N ILE A 21 9.52 2.69 -2.72
CA ILE A 21 9.52 1.86 -3.93
C ILE A 21 8.10 1.47 -4.32
N ALA A 22 7.28 1.03 -3.36
CA ALA A 22 5.89 0.69 -3.64
C ALA A 22 5.07 1.90 -4.13
N CYS A 23 5.31 3.09 -3.57
CA CYS A 23 4.69 4.33 -4.02
C CYS A 23 5.07 4.67 -5.47
N LEU A 24 6.36 4.61 -5.81
CA LEU A 24 6.87 4.93 -7.15
C LEU A 24 6.44 3.90 -8.20
N ASP A 25 6.51 2.60 -7.88
CA ASP A 25 6.02 1.51 -8.74
C ASP A 25 4.51 1.67 -9.02
N THR A 26 3.71 1.95 -7.99
CA THR A 26 2.27 2.17 -8.17
C THR A 26 1.99 3.41 -9.03
N LEU A 27 2.70 4.52 -8.81
CA LEU A 27 2.57 5.74 -9.62
C LEU A 27 2.90 5.48 -11.10
N GLU A 28 4.00 4.77 -11.37
CA GLU A 28 4.40 4.43 -12.73
C GLU A 28 3.36 3.52 -13.40
N ARG A 29 2.85 2.51 -12.70
CA ARG A 29 1.77 1.66 -13.22
C ARG A 29 0.51 2.44 -13.55
N ILE A 30 0.13 3.45 -12.76
CA ILE A 30 -1.00 4.34 -13.11
C ILE A 30 -0.71 5.08 -14.42
N VAL A 31 0.51 5.60 -14.60
CA VAL A 31 0.90 6.31 -15.82
C VAL A 31 0.89 5.37 -17.03
N LEU A 32 1.39 4.14 -16.88
CA LEU A 32 1.40 3.12 -17.93
C LEU A 32 -0.01 2.68 -18.30
N ALA A 33 -0.87 2.35 -17.33
CA ALA A 33 -2.23 1.88 -17.57
C ALA A 33 -3.04 2.83 -18.46
N ARG A 34 -2.83 4.14 -18.31
CA ARG A 34 -3.48 5.17 -19.15
C ARG A 34 -3.12 5.08 -20.63
N GLN A 35 -1.96 4.54 -20.96
CA GLN A 35 -1.53 4.38 -22.34
C GLN A 35 -2.24 3.20 -23.01
N PHE A 36 -2.77 2.25 -22.23
CA PHE A 36 -3.37 1.00 -22.70
C PHE A 36 -4.90 0.95 -22.58
N GLY A 37 -5.54 2.02 -22.10
CA GLY A 37 -7.00 2.15 -22.02
C GLY A 37 -7.64 1.60 -20.73
N PRO A 38 -8.98 1.65 -20.59
CA PRO A 38 -9.69 1.34 -19.35
C PRO A 38 -9.53 -0.11 -18.88
N GLU A 39 -9.37 -1.07 -19.79
CA GLU A 39 -9.20 -2.49 -19.45
C GLU A 39 -7.84 -2.79 -18.77
N ALA A 40 -6.83 -1.96 -19.02
CA ALA A 40 -5.55 -2.03 -18.31
C ALA A 40 -5.60 -1.36 -16.93
N ALA A 41 -6.74 -0.74 -16.57
CA ALA A 41 -6.88 0.04 -15.35
C ALA A 41 -7.26 -0.80 -14.11
N GLU A 42 -7.55 -2.09 -14.27
CA GLU A 42 -8.01 -2.97 -13.19
C GLU A 42 -6.88 -3.83 -12.60
N GLY A 43 -6.87 -3.96 -11.27
CA GLY A 43 -6.09 -4.99 -10.57
C GLY A 43 -4.57 -4.81 -10.58
N PHE A 44 -4.08 -3.57 -10.46
CA PHE A 44 -2.64 -3.29 -10.31
C PHE A 44 -2.34 -2.36 -9.14
N GLY A 45 -1.06 -2.26 -8.78
CA GLY A 45 -0.56 -1.49 -7.64
C GLY A 45 -0.15 -2.41 -6.49
N TYR A 46 0.46 -1.84 -5.46
CA TYR A 46 1.07 -2.62 -4.40
C TYR A 46 0.06 -3.43 -3.57
N LEU A 47 -1.18 -2.96 -3.37
CA LEU A 47 -2.19 -3.69 -2.59
C LEU A 47 -2.70 -4.97 -3.26
N THR A 48 -2.28 -5.26 -4.49
CA THR A 48 -2.55 -6.55 -5.13
C THR A 48 -1.89 -7.74 -4.42
N GLU A 49 -0.88 -7.49 -3.59
CA GLU A 49 -0.27 -8.49 -2.70
C GLU A 49 -1.24 -8.95 -1.59
N VAL A 50 -2.30 -8.17 -1.29
CA VAL A 50 -3.33 -8.51 -0.29
C VAL A 50 -4.62 -8.89 -1.02
N PRO A 51 -5.01 -10.18 -1.05
CA PRO A 51 -6.12 -10.65 -1.88
C PRO A 51 -7.43 -9.87 -1.68
N PHE A 52 -7.80 -9.58 -0.43
CA PHE A 52 -9.01 -8.84 -0.08
C PHE A 52 -9.00 -7.39 -0.60
N LEU A 53 -7.82 -6.75 -0.70
CA LEU A 53 -7.68 -5.35 -1.11
C LEU A 53 -7.28 -5.19 -2.59
N ARG A 54 -7.24 -6.28 -3.36
CA ARG A 54 -6.80 -6.26 -4.76
C ARG A 54 -7.63 -5.36 -5.67
N ALA A 55 -8.90 -5.13 -5.30
CA ALA A 55 -9.85 -4.32 -6.05
C ALA A 55 -9.78 -2.83 -5.67
N VAL A 56 -8.99 -2.45 -4.66
CA VAL A 56 -8.84 -1.05 -4.26
C VAL A 56 -8.23 -0.25 -5.42
N PRO A 57 -8.85 0.86 -5.87
CA PRO A 57 -8.32 1.65 -6.97
C PRO A 57 -6.90 2.16 -6.68
N PRO A 58 -5.99 2.18 -7.66
CA PRO A 58 -4.57 2.46 -7.42
C PRO A 58 -4.30 3.84 -6.81
N GLN A 59 -5.14 4.85 -7.12
CA GLN A 59 -5.06 6.16 -6.47
C GLN A 59 -5.42 6.10 -4.97
N VAL A 60 -6.37 5.24 -4.59
CA VAL A 60 -6.74 5.00 -3.20
C VAL A 60 -5.66 4.20 -2.48
N GLN A 61 -5.02 3.23 -3.17
CA GLN A 61 -3.85 2.54 -2.61
C GLN A 61 -2.76 3.55 -2.23
N LEU A 62 -2.44 4.51 -3.10
CA LEU A 62 -1.47 5.57 -2.79
C LEU A 62 -1.90 6.43 -1.58
N ASP A 63 -3.20 6.68 -1.44
CA ASP A 63 -3.73 7.43 -0.31
C ASP A 63 -3.54 6.69 1.02
N LEU A 64 -3.91 5.41 1.05
CA LEU A 64 -3.70 4.52 2.21
C LEU A 64 -2.22 4.41 2.56
N LEU A 65 -1.34 4.26 1.56
CA LEU A 65 0.11 4.29 1.75
C LEU A 65 0.55 5.59 2.45
N SER A 66 0.03 6.74 2.00
CA SER A 66 0.36 8.04 2.58
C SER A 66 -0.13 8.17 4.03
N GLU A 67 -1.31 7.63 4.35
CA GLU A 67 -1.88 7.60 5.71
C GLU A 67 -1.01 6.74 6.64
N THR A 68 -0.68 5.52 6.23
CA THR A 68 0.19 4.62 7.02
C THR A 68 1.60 5.20 7.16
N TRP A 69 2.16 5.82 6.12
CA TRP A 69 3.46 6.52 6.20
C TRP A 69 3.43 7.69 7.18
N GLN A 70 2.35 8.48 7.18
CA GLN A 70 2.17 9.57 8.13
C GLN A 70 2.10 9.03 9.56
N LYS A 71 1.32 7.97 9.81
CA LYS A 71 1.26 7.30 11.13
C LYS A 71 2.65 6.83 11.57
N HIS A 72 3.40 6.20 10.65
CA HIS A 72 4.77 5.76 10.91
C HIS A 72 5.71 6.93 11.28
N SER A 73 5.64 8.03 10.54
CA SER A 73 6.47 9.23 10.72
C SER A 73 6.05 10.13 11.89
N HIS A 74 4.86 9.91 12.46
CA HIS A 74 4.35 10.71 13.58
C HIS A 74 5.25 10.58 14.82
N ARG A 75 5.24 11.58 15.72
CA ARG A 75 6.02 11.51 16.98
C ARG A 75 5.37 10.64 18.04
N GLU A 76 4.04 10.63 18.08
CA GLU A 76 3.27 9.82 19.04
C GLU A 76 3.13 8.38 18.55
N ARG A 77 2.86 7.47 19.49
CA ARG A 77 2.54 6.09 19.17
C ARG A 77 1.10 6.02 18.65
N LEU A 78 0.94 5.39 17.51
CA LEU A 78 -0.36 5.17 16.88
C LEU A 78 -0.48 3.68 16.62
N ASP A 79 -1.56 3.08 17.11
CA ASP A 79 -1.83 1.67 16.92
C ASP A 79 -2.26 1.42 15.48
N ALA A 80 -1.74 0.34 14.90
CA ALA A 80 -2.09 -0.09 13.57
C ALA A 80 -3.47 -0.75 13.56
N ASP A 81 -4.21 -0.49 12.49
CA ASP A 81 -5.37 -1.29 12.10
C ASP A 81 -4.96 -2.33 11.03
N LEU A 82 -5.91 -3.18 10.62
CA LEU A 82 -5.66 -4.19 9.59
C LEU A 82 -5.27 -3.58 8.23
N VAL A 83 -5.66 -2.34 7.95
CA VAL A 83 -5.27 -1.64 6.72
C VAL A 83 -3.80 -1.25 6.80
N ASP A 84 -3.33 -0.71 7.92
CA ASP A 84 -1.92 -0.39 8.13
C ASP A 84 -1.02 -1.63 8.02
N GLU A 85 -1.46 -2.75 8.59
CA GLU A 85 -0.76 -4.04 8.49
C GLU A 85 -0.71 -4.54 7.04
N SER A 86 -1.85 -4.47 6.34
CA SER A 86 -1.95 -4.80 4.91
C SER A 86 -1.02 -3.94 4.07
N VAL A 87 -0.99 -2.63 4.32
CA VAL A 87 -0.12 -1.70 3.63
C VAL A 87 1.34 -2.06 3.89
N LEU A 88 1.72 -2.28 5.14
CA LEU A 88 3.11 -2.61 5.50
C LEU A 88 3.58 -3.90 4.82
N PHE A 89 2.77 -4.96 4.88
CA PHE A 89 3.04 -6.21 4.19
C PHE A 89 3.24 -5.97 2.69
N ALA A 90 2.27 -5.32 2.06
CA ALA A 90 2.23 -5.12 0.62
C ALA A 90 3.37 -4.24 0.09
N VAL A 91 3.76 -3.18 0.82
CA VAL A 91 4.90 -2.34 0.42
C VAL A 91 6.23 -3.08 0.56
N CYS A 92 6.37 -3.96 1.56
CA CYS A 92 7.57 -4.78 1.73
C CYS A 92 7.69 -5.84 0.64
N GLU A 93 6.61 -6.57 0.34
CA GLU A 93 6.60 -7.57 -0.74
C GLU A 93 6.78 -6.92 -2.11
N THR A 94 6.10 -5.81 -2.39
CA THR A 94 6.27 -5.07 -3.64
C THR A 94 7.71 -4.60 -3.82
N ALA A 95 8.31 -3.99 -2.79
CA ALA A 95 9.68 -3.51 -2.89
C ALA A 95 10.69 -4.65 -3.05
N ALA A 96 10.47 -5.79 -2.38
CA ALA A 96 11.29 -6.98 -2.55
C ALA A 96 11.18 -7.53 -3.98
N ARG A 97 9.96 -7.63 -4.51
CA ARG A 97 9.69 -8.05 -5.90
C ARG A 97 10.37 -7.12 -6.92
N VAL A 98 10.27 -5.80 -6.75
CA VAL A 98 10.95 -4.82 -7.63
C VAL A 98 12.47 -4.96 -7.53
N ALA A 99 13.01 -5.18 -6.33
CA ALA A 99 14.45 -5.40 -6.15
C ALA A 99 14.96 -6.70 -6.83
N GLU A 100 14.12 -7.73 -6.93
CA GLU A 100 14.43 -9.01 -7.59
C GLU A 100 14.29 -8.92 -9.11
N GLN A 101 13.17 -8.38 -9.57
CA GLN A 101 12.77 -8.43 -10.98
C GLN A 101 13.33 -7.24 -11.78
N GLU A 102 13.47 -6.07 -11.14
CA GLU A 102 13.78 -4.79 -11.78
C GLU A 102 14.91 -4.04 -11.04
N PRO A 103 16.09 -4.67 -10.80
CA PRO A 103 17.11 -4.15 -9.89
C PRO A 103 17.69 -2.78 -10.31
N GLN A 104 17.72 -2.48 -11.61
CA GLN A 104 18.18 -1.18 -12.11
C GLN A 104 17.20 -0.06 -11.75
N GLN A 105 15.90 -0.33 -11.88
CA GLN A 105 14.85 0.60 -11.51
C GLN A 105 14.80 0.79 -9.99
N PHE A 106 14.87 -0.30 -9.23
CA PHE A 106 15.01 -0.26 -7.77
C PHE A 106 16.18 0.65 -7.35
N ALA A 107 17.37 0.42 -7.92
CA ALA A 107 18.55 1.23 -7.62
C ALA A 107 18.38 2.70 -8.01
N GLY A 108 17.71 2.97 -9.14
CA GLY A 108 17.35 4.32 -9.56
C GLY A 108 16.49 5.03 -8.53
N TRP A 109 15.37 4.42 -8.14
CA TRP A 109 14.44 4.99 -7.16
C TRP A 109 15.01 5.10 -5.75
N ALA A 110 15.86 4.16 -5.34
CA ALA A 110 16.52 4.15 -4.05
C ALA A 110 17.64 5.22 -3.94
N LYS A 111 18.28 5.57 -5.06
CA LYS A 111 19.37 6.56 -5.10
C LYS A 111 18.87 7.99 -4.91
N PHE A 112 17.67 8.28 -5.40
CA PHE A 112 17.03 9.60 -5.29
C PHE A 112 16.02 9.61 -4.14
N GLY A 113 15.67 10.80 -3.68
CA GLY A 113 14.67 11.00 -2.63
C GLY A 113 15.12 11.97 -1.55
N PRO A 114 14.22 12.29 -0.60
CA PRO A 114 14.52 13.20 0.51
C PRO A 114 15.59 12.64 1.47
N ARG A 115 15.70 11.31 1.60
CA ARG A 115 16.71 10.67 2.45
C ARG A 115 17.91 10.24 1.60
N ARG A 116 19.12 10.64 2.00
CA ARG A 116 20.36 10.09 1.43
C ARG A 116 20.59 8.71 2.02
N LEU A 117 20.54 7.69 1.17
CA LEU A 117 20.70 6.30 1.58
C LEU A 117 22.03 5.75 1.09
N THR A 118 22.65 4.94 1.94
CA THR A 118 23.72 4.03 1.54
C THR A 118 23.12 2.63 1.53
N LEU A 119 22.90 2.08 0.33
CA LEU A 119 22.46 0.70 0.21
C LEU A 119 23.61 -0.24 0.57
N PRO A 120 23.36 -1.33 1.32
CA PRO A 120 24.38 -2.35 1.53
C PRO A 120 24.83 -2.90 0.18
N SER A 121 26.14 -2.90 -0.07
CA SER A 121 26.73 -3.47 -1.29
C SER A 121 26.71 -5.01 -1.32
N GLN A 122 26.37 -5.64 -0.20
CA GLN A 122 26.40 -7.08 0.01
C GLN A 122 25.13 -7.55 0.75
N GLY A 123 24.47 -8.57 0.21
CA GLY A 123 23.33 -9.28 0.81
C GLY A 123 21.99 -9.09 0.09
N GLY A 124 21.09 -10.06 0.27
CA GLY A 124 19.75 -10.07 -0.31
C GLY A 124 18.87 -8.94 0.23
N ILE A 125 18.89 -7.79 -0.43
CA ILE A 125 17.96 -6.68 -0.16
C ILE A 125 16.49 -7.15 -0.19
N PRO A 126 16.05 -8.01 -1.14
CA PRO A 126 14.69 -8.53 -1.14
C PRO A 126 14.32 -9.22 0.18
N ASP A 127 15.16 -10.15 0.64
CA ASP A 127 14.93 -10.83 1.92
C ASP A 127 14.87 -9.84 3.08
N LYS A 128 15.79 -8.87 3.11
CA LYS A 128 15.80 -7.82 4.15
C LYS A 128 14.54 -6.96 4.13
N LEU A 129 13.96 -6.68 2.96
CA LEU A 129 12.70 -5.94 2.84
C LEU A 129 11.53 -6.74 3.40
N ARG A 130 11.44 -8.05 3.10
CA ARG A 130 10.43 -8.95 3.67
C ARG A 130 10.58 -9.09 5.18
N GLN A 131 11.82 -9.17 5.67
CA GLN A 131 12.11 -9.25 7.11
C GLN A 131 11.59 -8.05 7.92
N VAL A 132 11.32 -6.89 7.29
CA VAL A 132 10.72 -5.74 7.99
C VAL A 132 9.35 -6.09 8.56
N HIS A 133 8.47 -6.70 7.77
CA HIS A 133 7.13 -7.08 8.25
C HIS A 133 7.14 -8.39 9.04
N LEU A 134 7.96 -9.37 8.64
CA LEU A 134 8.08 -10.67 9.34
C LEU A 134 8.67 -10.57 10.75
N SER A 135 9.38 -9.49 11.07
CA SER A 135 9.95 -9.25 12.40
C SER A 135 8.98 -8.60 13.39
N LEU A 136 7.76 -8.29 12.95
CA LEU A 136 6.69 -7.72 13.76
C LEU A 136 5.69 -8.80 14.15
N PRO A 137 5.02 -8.67 15.30
CA PRO A 137 4.00 -9.62 15.74
C PRO A 137 2.68 -9.41 14.96
N ASN A 138 2.73 -9.46 13.63
CA ASN A 138 1.51 -9.53 12.83
C ASN A 138 0.99 -10.97 12.82
N GLU A 139 -0.33 -11.14 12.87
CA GLU A 139 -0.96 -12.48 12.82
C GLU A 139 -1.30 -12.88 11.37
N GLY A 140 -1.19 -11.94 10.42
CA GLY A 140 -1.52 -12.18 9.02
C GLY A 140 -3.03 -12.25 8.74
N ASP A 141 -3.85 -11.86 9.72
CA ASP A 141 -5.32 -11.83 9.67
C ASP A 141 -5.89 -11.22 8.38
N PHE A 142 -5.28 -10.13 7.91
CA PHE A 142 -5.66 -9.44 6.68
C PHE A 142 -5.56 -10.30 5.42
N LEU A 143 -4.73 -11.35 5.40
CA LEU A 143 -4.61 -12.30 4.29
C LEU A 143 -5.73 -13.35 4.28
N LEU A 144 -6.43 -13.52 5.40
CA LEU A 144 -7.49 -14.53 5.54
C LEU A 144 -8.87 -13.98 5.17
N ILE A 145 -9.07 -12.65 5.19
CA ILE A 145 -10.39 -12.03 5.03
C ILE A 145 -11.07 -12.43 3.71
N SER A 146 -10.32 -12.57 2.61
CA SER A 146 -10.88 -12.96 1.31
C SER A 146 -11.51 -14.35 1.31
N GLN A 147 -11.13 -15.24 2.24
CA GLN A 147 -11.69 -16.59 2.33
C GLN A 147 -13.17 -16.59 2.77
N PHE A 148 -13.66 -15.46 3.29
CA PHE A 148 -15.04 -15.32 3.76
C PHE A 148 -15.93 -14.54 2.77
N GLU A 149 -15.41 -14.08 1.64
CA GLU A 149 -16.16 -13.24 0.67
C GLU A 149 -17.31 -14.00 0.00
N ASP A 150 -17.14 -15.31 -0.21
CA ASP A 150 -18.15 -16.18 -0.84
C ASP A 150 -19.19 -16.73 0.15
N LEU A 151 -19.07 -16.42 1.44
CA LEU A 151 -19.93 -16.96 2.49
C LEU A 151 -21.11 -16.04 2.81
N SER A 152 -22.22 -16.63 3.26
CA SER A 152 -23.31 -15.82 3.80
C SER A 152 -22.85 -15.06 5.06
N PRO A 153 -23.47 -13.92 5.41
CA PRO A 153 -23.09 -13.16 6.61
C PRO A 153 -23.07 -14.00 7.89
N PHE A 154 -24.04 -14.90 8.05
CA PHE A 154 -24.12 -15.79 9.22
C PHE A 154 -22.95 -16.79 9.29
N GLU A 155 -22.65 -17.47 8.18
CA GLU A 155 -21.53 -18.42 8.11
C GLU A 155 -20.19 -17.72 8.28
N SER A 156 -20.06 -16.52 7.69
CA SER A 156 -18.84 -15.71 7.80
C SER A 156 -18.56 -15.27 9.24
N LEU A 157 -19.59 -14.95 10.03
CA LEU A 157 -19.42 -14.50 11.42
C LEU A 157 -18.89 -15.62 12.31
N SER A 158 -19.45 -16.83 12.18
CA SER A 158 -19.00 -17.99 12.95
C SER A 158 -17.56 -18.36 12.63
N LEU A 159 -17.20 -18.41 11.33
CA LEU A 159 -15.84 -18.75 10.92
C LEU A 159 -14.83 -17.65 11.27
N LYS A 160 -15.17 -16.37 11.10
CA LYS A 160 -14.29 -15.26 11.54
C LYS A 160 -13.96 -15.35 13.03
N ALA A 161 -14.94 -15.71 13.87
CA ALA A 161 -14.72 -15.91 15.29
C ALA A 161 -13.76 -17.08 15.59
N GLU A 162 -13.81 -18.16 14.81
CA GLU A 162 -12.87 -19.30 14.93
C GLU A 162 -11.43 -18.92 14.59
N PHE A 163 -11.24 -17.99 13.64
CA PHE A 163 -9.93 -17.46 13.25
C PHE A 163 -9.49 -16.22 14.07
N GLY A 164 -10.25 -15.83 15.10
CA GLY A 164 -9.91 -14.66 15.93
C GLY A 164 -10.16 -13.30 15.28
N LEU A 165 -10.80 -13.27 14.10
CA LEU A 165 -11.12 -12.06 13.35
C LEU A 165 -12.34 -11.36 13.97
N GLU A 166 -12.08 -10.33 14.75
CA GLU A 166 -13.13 -9.49 15.31
C GLU A 166 -13.79 -8.64 14.21
N PRO A 167 -15.13 -8.65 14.06
CA PRO A 167 -15.82 -7.90 13.00
C PRO A 167 -15.50 -6.40 12.99
N SER A 168 -15.36 -5.79 14.16
CA SER A 168 -15.01 -4.37 14.33
C SER A 168 -13.64 -4.03 13.73
N LYS A 169 -12.66 -4.94 13.84
CA LYS A 169 -11.32 -4.76 13.26
C LYS A 169 -11.32 -4.88 11.74
N CYS A 170 -12.24 -5.67 11.19
CA CYS A 170 -12.38 -5.87 9.76
C CYS A 170 -13.04 -4.67 9.05
N GLU A 171 -13.79 -3.83 9.77
CA GLU A 171 -14.55 -2.70 9.19
C GLU A 171 -13.66 -1.77 8.35
N ALA A 172 -12.46 -1.45 8.85
CA ALA A 172 -11.49 -0.61 8.13
C ALA A 172 -11.10 -1.18 6.74
N MET A 173 -11.05 -2.51 6.61
CA MET A 173 -10.74 -3.18 5.34
C MET A 173 -11.88 -3.02 4.33
N PHE A 174 -13.13 -3.16 4.79
CA PHE A 174 -14.31 -2.92 3.95
C PHE A 174 -14.45 -1.44 3.58
N GLU A 175 -14.18 -0.52 4.51
CA GLU A 175 -14.13 0.91 4.22
C GLU A 175 -13.09 1.22 3.14
N ALA A 176 -11.91 0.61 3.18
CA ALA A 176 -10.87 0.78 2.17
C ALA A 176 -11.35 0.38 0.76
N LEU A 177 -12.13 -0.71 0.64
CA LEU A 177 -12.76 -1.12 -0.63
C LEU A 177 -13.83 -0.14 -1.11
N GLY A 178 -14.55 0.50 -0.18
CA GLY A 178 -15.57 1.49 -0.49
C GLY A 178 -15.02 2.87 -0.90
N ARG A 179 -13.71 3.13 -0.76
CA ARG A 179 -13.09 4.41 -1.11
C ARG A 179 -12.89 4.52 -2.62
N TRP A 180 -13.27 5.67 -3.17
CA TRP A 180 -13.13 5.98 -4.61
C TRP A 180 -12.21 7.16 -4.90
N HIS A 181 -11.95 7.99 -3.90
CA HIS A 181 -11.19 9.22 -4.02
C HIS A 181 -10.05 9.28 -3.01
N VAL A 182 -9.05 10.08 -3.34
CA VAL A 182 -7.94 10.39 -2.44
C VAL A 182 -8.39 11.43 -1.42
N SER A 183 -8.06 11.22 -0.16
CA SER A 183 -8.50 12.07 0.93
C SER A 183 -7.74 13.41 0.96
N PRO A 184 -8.33 14.47 1.53
CA PRO A 184 -7.62 15.73 1.73
C PRO A 184 -6.31 15.51 2.51
N GLY A 185 -5.25 16.22 2.12
CA GLY A 185 -3.95 16.13 2.79
C GLY A 185 -2.97 15.10 2.21
N PHE A 186 -3.35 14.33 1.19
CA PHE A 186 -2.49 13.35 0.50
C PHE A 186 -1.07 13.88 0.19
N ALA A 187 -0.98 15.05 -0.44
CA ALA A 187 0.30 15.65 -0.78
C ALA A 187 1.17 15.94 0.47
N GLY A 188 0.55 16.43 1.54
CA GLY A 188 1.26 16.71 2.80
C GLY A 188 1.73 15.44 3.50
N ARG A 189 0.94 14.37 3.42
CA ARG A 189 1.30 13.06 3.99
C ARG A 189 2.50 12.41 3.32
N LEU A 190 2.75 12.68 2.05
CA LEU A 190 3.93 12.17 1.31
C LEU A 190 5.26 12.86 1.69
N SER A 191 5.21 13.89 2.55
CA SER A 191 6.42 14.56 3.02
C SER A 191 7.38 13.61 3.72
N GLY A 192 8.66 13.73 3.39
CA GLY A 192 9.72 12.86 3.90
C GLY A 192 9.77 11.46 3.26
N LEU A 193 8.78 11.09 2.44
CA LEU A 193 8.80 9.91 1.58
C LEU A 193 9.28 10.24 0.17
N LEU A 194 8.69 11.30 -0.40
CA LEU A 194 8.96 11.82 -1.73
C LEU A 194 9.57 13.22 -1.67
N THR A 195 10.26 13.61 -2.74
CA THR A 195 10.70 15.01 -2.94
C THR A 195 9.52 15.88 -3.37
N ASP A 196 9.61 17.21 -3.21
CA ASP A 196 8.54 18.14 -3.61
C ASP A 196 8.15 17.97 -5.09
N ARG A 197 9.13 17.71 -5.96
CA ARG A 197 8.90 17.43 -7.39
C ARG A 197 8.10 16.14 -7.60
N GLU A 198 8.46 15.08 -6.90
CA GLU A 198 7.76 13.79 -6.96
C GLU A 198 6.34 13.91 -6.38
N ILE A 199 6.14 14.69 -5.31
CA ILE A 199 4.81 14.96 -4.74
C ILE A 199 3.93 15.70 -5.75
N ALA A 200 4.45 16.75 -6.41
CA ALA A 200 3.72 17.47 -7.43
C ALA A 200 3.31 16.54 -8.59
N GLN A 201 4.19 15.63 -9.01
CA GLN A 201 3.89 14.62 -10.02
C GLN A 201 2.82 13.63 -9.53
N ALA A 202 2.93 13.13 -8.31
CA ALA A 202 1.97 12.21 -7.72
C ALA A 202 0.56 12.81 -7.66
N VAL A 203 0.44 14.09 -7.28
CA VAL A 203 -0.84 14.82 -7.27
C VAL A 203 -1.42 14.93 -8.68
N MET A 204 -0.61 15.32 -9.68
CA MET A 204 -1.07 15.39 -11.07
C MET A 204 -1.57 14.03 -11.59
N VAL A 205 -0.84 12.96 -11.27
CA VAL A 205 -1.24 11.60 -11.62
C VAL A 205 -2.56 11.27 -10.93
N VAL A 206 -2.67 11.34 -9.61
CA VAL A 206 -3.91 11.00 -8.89
C VAL A 206 -5.13 11.81 -9.38
N GLN A 207 -4.98 13.12 -9.58
CA GLN A 207 -6.09 13.99 -10.03
C GLN A 207 -6.60 13.63 -11.42
N SER A 208 -5.71 13.22 -12.32
CA SER A 208 -6.11 12.82 -13.67
C SER A 208 -6.79 11.44 -13.71
N THR A 209 -6.66 10.62 -12.68
CA THR A 209 -7.38 9.33 -12.58
C THR A 209 -8.87 9.54 -12.26
N VAL A 210 -9.21 10.62 -11.54
CA VAL A 210 -10.62 11.01 -11.24
C VAL A 210 -11.37 11.44 -12.51
N GLY A 211 -10.66 11.76 -13.60
CA GLY A 211 -11.21 12.21 -14.88
C GLY A 211 -11.58 11.11 -15.88
N ILE A 212 -11.39 9.82 -15.54
CA ILE A 212 -11.79 8.71 -16.43
C ILE A 212 -13.32 8.63 -16.43
N ARG A 213 -13.93 9.25 -17.44
CA ARG A 213 -15.37 9.26 -17.68
C ARG A 213 -15.91 7.83 -17.72
N LEU A 214 -16.95 7.58 -16.92
CA LEU A 214 -17.80 6.41 -17.05
C LEU A 214 -18.21 6.26 -18.53
N PRO A 215 -18.19 5.05 -19.12
CA PRO A 215 -18.79 4.83 -20.42
C PRO A 215 -20.25 5.26 -20.35
N SER A 216 -20.60 6.26 -21.17
CA SER A 216 -21.99 6.62 -21.40
C SER A 216 -22.69 5.40 -21.99
N TYR A 217 -23.55 4.77 -21.19
CA TYR A 217 -24.43 3.71 -21.67
C TYR A 217 -25.18 4.20 -22.92
N PRO A 218 -25.23 3.41 -24.01
CA PRO A 218 -26.15 3.71 -25.09
C PRO A 218 -27.57 3.64 -24.51
N GLN A 219 -28.30 4.75 -24.61
CA GLN A 219 -29.72 4.77 -24.31
C GLN A 219 -30.41 3.78 -25.26
N ALA A 220 -31.03 2.75 -24.69
CA ALA A 220 -31.95 1.86 -25.37
C ALA A 220 -33.32 2.54 -25.50
#